data_AF-A0A1M5P6B9-F1
#
_entry.id   AF-A0A1M5P6B9-F1
#
_cell.length_a   1.000
_cell.length_b   1.000
_cell.length_c   1.000
_cell.angle_alpha   90.00
_cell.angle_beta   90.00
_cell.angle_gamma   90.00
#
_symmetry.space_group_name_H-M   'P 1'
#
loop_
_entity.id
_entity.type
_entity.pdbx_description
1 polymer ?
#
loop_
_entity_poly.entity_id
_entity_poly.type
_entity_poly.pdbx_seq_one_letter_code
_entity_poly.pdbx_strand_id
1 'polypeptide(L)'
;MSRRSRQPEIENPTVPSPAGRRPGKPADDACQLCAIPQALTFHHLIPRRVHDRRWFRDRYSLAEMRSRGLWLCRGCHDFLHDHYDEPTLARRLDTLDRLRAEPAIARHIEWASRQRRLPAQAGA
;
A
#
# COMPACT_ATOMS: atom_id res chain seq x y z
N MET A 1 24.30 -39.40 9.42
CA MET A 1 24.07 -38.12 10.12
C MET A 1 23.68 -37.06 9.10
N SER A 2 22.63 -36.30 9.40
CA SER A 2 22.10 -35.11 8.71
C SER A 2 21.72 -35.20 7.22
N ARG A 3 20.49 -35.67 6.98
CA ARG A 3 19.70 -35.28 5.79
C ARG A 3 19.43 -33.77 5.92
N ARG A 4 20.17 -32.93 5.19
CA ARG A 4 19.88 -31.50 5.10
C ARG A 4 18.62 -31.33 4.26
N SER A 5 17.50 -31.15 4.93
CA SER A 5 16.23 -30.75 4.31
C SER A 5 16.43 -29.42 3.58
N ARG A 6 16.44 -29.45 2.24
CA ARG A 6 16.34 -28.23 1.43
C ARG A 6 14.90 -27.76 1.50
N GLN A 7 14.66 -26.60 2.09
CA GLN A 7 13.38 -25.91 1.93
C GLN A 7 13.31 -25.38 0.48
N PRO A 8 12.19 -25.52 -0.22
CA PRO A 8 12.00 -24.85 -1.50
C PRO A 8 11.74 -23.37 -1.25
N GLU A 9 12.57 -22.51 -1.86
CA GLU A 9 12.35 -21.07 -1.93
C GLU A 9 11.10 -20.82 -2.79
N ILE A 10 10.02 -20.36 -2.15
CA ILE A 10 8.84 -19.88 -2.87
C ILE A 10 9.19 -18.47 -3.38
N GLU A 11 9.95 -18.39 -4.47
CA GLU A 11 10.07 -17.16 -5.24
C GLU A 11 8.72 -16.89 -5.91
N ASN A 12 7.95 -15.96 -5.33
CA ASN A 12 6.75 -15.45 -5.98
C ASN A 12 7.17 -14.75 -7.29
N PRO A 13 6.76 -15.26 -8.47
CA PRO A 13 7.15 -14.66 -9.74
C PRO A 13 6.52 -13.27 -9.84
N THR A 14 7.34 -12.23 -9.76
CA THR A 14 6.91 -10.86 -10.02
C THR A 14 6.69 -10.73 -11.53
N VAL A 15 5.51 -11.12 -11.99
CA VAL A 15 5.05 -10.82 -13.35
C VAL A 15 5.03 -9.29 -13.50
N PRO A 16 5.75 -8.69 -14.46
CA PRO A 16 5.69 -7.25 -14.66
C PRO A 16 4.27 -6.86 -15.05
N SER A 17 3.57 -6.15 -14.16
CA SER A 17 2.26 -5.59 -14.46
C SER A 17 2.37 -4.67 -15.69
N PRO A 18 1.40 -4.71 -16.62
CA PRO A 18 1.43 -3.83 -17.78
C PRO A 18 1.45 -2.37 -17.32
N ALA A 19 2.19 -1.53 -18.06
CA ALA A 19 2.47 -0.14 -17.69
C ALA A 19 1.18 0.60 -17.29
N GLY A 20 1.13 1.08 -16.04
CA GLY A 20 0.03 1.89 -15.53
C GLY A 20 -1.17 1.14 -14.97
N ARG A 21 -1.15 -0.20 -14.91
CA ARG A 21 -2.13 -0.97 -14.14
C ARG A 21 -1.76 -0.95 -12.66
N ARG A 22 -2.78 -0.85 -11.79
CA ARG A 22 -2.61 -1.03 -10.34
C ARG A 22 -2.08 -2.44 -10.04
N PRO A 23 -1.21 -2.62 -9.03
CA PRO A 23 -0.79 -3.95 -8.60
C PRO A 23 -2.00 -4.77 -8.15
N GLY A 24 -1.92 -6.09 -8.31
CA GLY A 24 -2.94 -7.02 -7.81
C GLY A 24 -3.13 -6.88 -6.30
N LYS A 25 -4.34 -7.17 -5.81
CA LYS A 25 -4.62 -7.22 -4.37
C LYS A 25 -3.81 -8.36 -3.73
N PRO A 26 -3.21 -8.18 -2.54
CA PRO A 26 -2.55 -9.25 -1.81
C PRO A 26 -3.48 -10.44 -1.57
N ALA A 27 -2.97 -11.67 -1.71
CA ALA A 27 -3.76 -12.89 -1.59
C ALA A 27 -4.24 -13.18 -0.15
N ASP A 28 -3.52 -12.65 0.85
CA ASP A 28 -3.81 -12.77 2.28
C ASP A 28 -4.73 -11.66 2.80
N ASP A 29 -5.16 -10.75 1.92
CA ASP A 29 -5.95 -9.57 2.28
C ASP A 29 -5.31 -8.70 3.37
N ALA A 30 -3.99 -8.81 3.58
CA ALA A 30 -3.28 -8.03 4.58
C ALA A 30 -3.11 -6.57 4.15
N CYS A 31 -3.50 -5.65 5.02
CA CYS A 31 -3.26 -4.22 4.81
C CYS A 31 -1.75 -3.93 4.79
N GLN A 32 -1.25 -3.23 3.76
CA GLN A 32 0.18 -2.97 3.62
C GLN A 32 0.75 -2.04 4.71
N LEU A 33 -0.09 -1.27 5.42
CA LEU A 33 0.33 -0.45 6.57
C LEU A 33 0.24 -1.20 7.90
N CYS A 34 -0.94 -1.69 8.29
CA CYS A 34 -1.14 -2.30 9.61
C CYS A 34 -0.98 -3.83 9.66
N ALA A 35 -0.74 -4.48 8.52
CA ALA A 35 -0.57 -5.92 8.37
C ALA A 35 -1.76 -6.80 8.80
N ILE A 36 -2.92 -6.20 9.10
CA ILE A 36 -4.12 -6.96 9.51
C ILE A 36 -4.96 -7.35 8.29
N PRO A 37 -5.25 -8.66 8.11
CA PRO A 37 -6.14 -9.17 7.07
C PRO A 37 -7.57 -8.63 7.19
N GLN A 38 -8.08 -7.98 6.15
CA GLN A 38 -9.43 -7.42 6.09
C GLN A 38 -9.78 -6.88 4.69
N ALA A 39 -10.94 -6.26 4.53
CA ALA A 39 -11.33 -5.66 3.26
C ALA A 39 -10.38 -4.50 2.90
N LEU A 40 -9.72 -4.63 1.75
CA LEU A 40 -8.76 -3.65 1.24
C LEU A 40 -9.35 -2.80 0.12
N THR A 41 -8.87 -1.56 0.07
CA THR A 41 -9.12 -0.59 -0.98
C THR A 41 -7.79 -0.11 -1.53
N PHE A 42 -7.74 0.26 -2.81
CA PHE A 42 -6.51 0.76 -3.40
C PHE A 42 -6.37 2.27 -3.16
N HIS A 43 -5.37 2.65 -2.37
CA HIS A 43 -4.99 4.04 -2.10
C HIS A 43 -3.86 4.45 -3.06
N HIS A 44 -4.03 5.56 -3.78
CA HIS A 44 -2.99 6.06 -4.69
C HIS A 44 -2.04 6.96 -3.91
N LEU A 45 -0.73 6.66 -3.97
CA LEU A 45 0.27 7.50 -3.33
C LEU A 45 0.53 8.79 -4.12
N ILE A 46 0.21 8.78 -5.43
CA ILE A 46 0.17 9.99 -6.27
C ILE A 46 -1.27 10.16 -6.76
N PRO A 47 -2.12 10.93 -6.05
CA PRO A 47 -3.52 11.08 -6.39
C PRO A 47 -3.74 11.66 -7.78
N ARG A 48 -4.80 11.22 -8.46
CA ARG A 48 -5.11 11.64 -9.85
C ARG A 48 -5.21 13.16 -10.00
N ARG A 49 -5.66 13.86 -8.96
CA ARG A 49 -5.82 15.32 -8.92
C ARG A 49 -4.50 16.08 -9.02
N VAL A 50 -3.36 15.43 -8.84
CA VAL A 50 -2.04 16.07 -8.95
C VAL A 50 -1.27 15.67 -10.21
N HIS A 51 -1.82 14.80 -11.07
CA HIS A 51 -1.14 14.26 -12.26
C HIS A 51 -0.84 15.33 -13.32
N ASP A 52 -1.63 16.39 -13.39
CA ASP A 52 -1.48 17.51 -14.32
C ASP A 52 -0.45 18.55 -13.87
N ARG A 53 -0.09 18.56 -12.59
CA ARG A 53 0.84 19.54 -12.01
C ARG A 53 2.25 19.26 -12.50
N ARG A 54 2.93 20.32 -12.98
CA ARG A 54 4.29 20.26 -13.55
C ARG A 54 5.28 19.49 -12.67
N TRP A 55 5.30 19.76 -11.36
CA TRP A 55 6.22 19.10 -10.42
C TRP A 55 6.17 17.56 -10.49
N PHE A 56 4.98 16.98 -10.69
CA PHE A 56 4.79 15.53 -10.77
C PHE A 56 5.08 15.00 -12.17
N ARG A 57 4.66 15.70 -13.24
CA ARG A 57 4.98 15.32 -14.62
C ARG A 57 6.49 15.29 -14.90
N ASP A 58 7.24 16.18 -14.25
CA ASP A 58 8.71 16.24 -14.39
C ASP A 58 9.43 15.09 -13.64
N ARG A 59 8.75 14.40 -12.72
CA ARG A 59 9.35 13.40 -11.81
C ARG A 59 8.87 11.98 -12.02
N TYR A 60 7.64 11.81 -12.51
CA TYR A 60 6.99 10.52 -12.62
C TYR A 60 6.37 10.38 -13.99
N SER A 61 6.45 9.16 -14.55
CA SER A 61 5.66 8.83 -15.72
C SER A 61 4.16 8.74 -15.36
N LEU A 62 3.27 8.95 -16.32
CA LEU A 62 1.83 8.76 -16.09
C LEU A 62 1.49 7.33 -15.67
N ALA A 63 2.23 6.35 -16.20
CA ALA A 63 2.09 4.95 -15.81
C ALA A 63 2.42 4.76 -14.32
N GLU A 64 3.56 5.29 -13.87
CA GLU A 64 3.99 5.24 -12.48
C GLU A 64 3.01 5.94 -11.54
N MET A 65 2.54 7.13 -11.89
CA MET A 65 1.55 7.86 -11.07
C MET A 65 0.22 7.10 -10.93
N ARG A 66 -0.15 6.27 -11.91
CA ARG A 66 -1.39 5.48 -11.88
C ARG A 66 -1.25 4.17 -11.12
N SER A 67 -0.08 3.53 -11.19
CA SER A 67 0.16 2.23 -10.57
C SER A 67 0.71 2.33 -9.15
N ARG A 68 1.37 3.45 -8.79
CA ARG A 68 1.93 3.66 -7.46
C ARG A 68 0.84 3.86 -6.43
N GLY A 69 0.65 2.86 -5.60
CA GLY A 69 -0.36 2.84 -4.56
C GLY A 69 -0.19 1.65 -3.64
N LEU A 70 -1.06 1.59 -2.64
CA LEU A 70 -1.09 0.54 -1.62
C LEU A 70 -2.50 0.00 -1.47
N TRP A 71 -2.60 -1.29 -1.17
CA TRP A 71 -3.81 -1.93 -0.70
C TRP A 71 -3.92 -1.72 0.81
N LEU A 72 -4.84 -0.85 1.20
CA LEU A 72 -5.06 -0.43 2.57
C LEU A 72 -6.45 -0.81 3.04
N CYS A 73 -6.56 -1.17 4.31
CA CYS A 73 -7.87 -1.25 4.92
C CYS A 73 -8.51 0.13 5.04
N ARG A 74 -9.84 0.16 5.20
CA ARG A 74 -10.59 1.41 5.35
C ARG A 74 -10.05 2.30 6.47
N GLY A 75 -9.74 1.73 7.65
CA GLY A 75 -9.21 2.51 8.77
C GLY A 75 -7.88 3.20 8.50
N CYS A 76 -6.95 2.52 7.82
CA CYS A 76 -5.68 3.15 7.42
C CYS A 76 -5.84 4.10 6.24
N HIS A 77 -6.76 3.80 5.32
CA HIS A 77 -7.10 4.68 4.20
C HIS A 77 -7.64 6.02 4.71
N ASP A 78 -8.68 5.97 5.55
CA ASP A 78 -9.35 7.14 6.11
C ASP A 78 -8.34 7.96 6.93
N PHE A 79 -7.51 7.30 7.76
CA PHE A 79 -6.47 7.99 8.53
C PHE A 79 -5.54 8.85 7.67
N LEU A 80 -5.08 8.34 6.52
CA LEU A 80 -4.19 9.12 5.63
C LEU A 80 -4.89 10.35 5.08
N HIS A 81 -6.15 10.24 4.65
CA HIS A 81 -6.90 11.35 4.07
C HIS A 81 -7.42 12.34 5.11
N ASP A 82 -7.63 11.90 6.35
CA ASP A 82 -8.04 12.77 7.46
C ASP A 82 -6.86 13.59 8.01
N HIS A 83 -5.64 13.05 7.96
CA HIS A 83 -4.45 13.70 8.57
C HIS A 83 -3.56 14.45 7.57
N TYR A 84 -3.61 14.08 6.29
CA TYR A 84 -2.73 14.66 5.27
C TYR A 84 -3.50 15.04 4.01
N ASP A 85 -3.16 16.20 3.45
CA ASP A 85 -3.68 16.58 2.14
C ASP A 85 -2.98 15.80 1.00
N GLU A 86 -3.68 15.67 -0.12
CA GLU A 86 -3.18 14.94 -1.30
C GLU A 86 -1.78 15.39 -1.76
N PRO A 87 -1.47 16.71 -1.83
CA PRO A 87 -0.14 17.16 -2.24
C PRO A 87 0.96 16.79 -1.24
N THR A 88 0.69 16.80 0.08
CA THR A 88 1.68 16.38 1.09
C THR A 88 1.97 14.90 0.97
N LEU A 89 0.92 14.06 0.87
CA LEU A 89 1.08 12.62 0.66
C LEU A 89 1.96 12.36 -0.57
N ALA A 90 1.61 12.96 -1.70
CA ALA A 90 2.30 12.69 -2.96
C ALA A 90 3.72 13.25 -3.05
N ARG A 91 4.09 14.25 -2.23
CA ARG A 91 5.43 14.86 -2.25
C ARG A 91 6.37 14.30 -1.21
N ARG A 92 5.85 13.93 -0.04
CA ARG A 92 6.66 13.59 1.13
C ARG A 92 6.49 12.14 1.56
N LEU A 93 5.33 11.55 1.31
CA LEU A 93 4.90 10.25 1.82
C LEU A 93 4.47 9.31 0.67
N ASP A 94 5.17 9.39 -0.47
CA ASP A 94 4.81 8.71 -1.72
C ASP A 94 5.33 7.26 -1.80
N THR A 95 5.83 6.71 -0.69
CA THR A 95 6.27 5.31 -0.58
C THR A 95 5.84 4.70 0.75
N LEU A 96 5.75 3.37 0.80
CA LEU A 96 5.42 2.64 2.02
C LEU A 96 6.42 2.93 3.16
N ASP A 97 7.71 3.00 2.84
CA ASP A 97 8.75 3.27 3.84
C ASP A 97 8.63 4.69 4.42
N ARG A 98 8.32 5.68 3.58
CA ARG A 98 8.08 7.06 4.02
C ARG A 98 6.85 7.15 4.91
N LEU A 99 5.76 6.45 4.56
CA LEU A 99 4.57 6.37 5.39
C LEU A 99 4.88 5.72 6.75
N ARG A 100 5.65 4.63 6.78
CA ARG A 100 6.03 3.95 8.03
C ARG A 100 6.98 4.77 8.91
N ALA A 101 7.82 5.60 8.30
CA ALA A 101 8.76 6.47 9.00
C ALA A 101 8.10 7.72 9.61
N GLU A 102 6.92 8.13 9.12
CA GLU A 102 6.20 9.29 9.61
C GLU A 102 5.60 9.02 11.02
N PRO A 103 6.01 9.77 12.07
CA PRO A 103 5.66 9.45 13.46
C PRO A 103 4.16 9.30 13.72
N ALA A 104 3.32 10.14 13.13
CA ALA A 104 1.87 10.05 13.33
C ALA A 104 1.28 8.78 12.68
N ILE A 105 1.79 8.38 11.50
CA ILE A 105 1.37 7.14 10.84
C ILE A 105 1.90 5.92 11.59
N ALA A 106 3.14 5.94 12.07
CA ALA A 106 3.72 4.84 12.85
C ALA A 106 2.90 4.55 14.11
N ARG A 107 2.50 5.60 14.86
CA ARG A 107 1.61 5.46 16.03
C ARG A 107 0.25 4.89 15.66
N HIS A 108 -0.31 5.31 14.53
CA HIS A 108 -1.57 4.76 14.03
C HIS A 108 -1.42 3.27 13.69
N ILE A 109 -0.36 2.87 13.00
CA ILE A 109 -0.07 1.46 12.65
C ILE A 109 0.03 0.60 13.91
N GLU A 110 0.77 1.06 14.92
CA GLU A 110 0.92 0.36 16.19
C GLU A 110 -0.43 0.12 16.86
N TRP A 111 -1.27 1.15 16.96
CA TRP A 111 -2.62 1.01 17.49
C TRP A 111 -3.53 0.12 16.62
N ALA A 112 -3.50 0.32 15.30
CA ALA A 112 -4.36 -0.35 14.33
C ALA A 112 -4.08 -1.87 14.27
N SER A 113 -2.81 -2.26 14.39
CA SER A 113 -2.40 -3.67 14.42
C SER A 113 -2.93 -4.46 15.62
N ARG A 114 -3.35 -3.76 16.69
CA ARG A 114 -3.93 -4.38 17.89
C ARG A 114 -5.45 -4.46 17.84
N GLN A 115 -6.08 -3.82 16.86
CA GLN A 115 -7.54 -3.81 16.74
C GLN A 115 -8.03 -5.15 16.19
N ARG A 116 -8.95 -5.79 16.92
CA ARG A 116 -9.69 -6.93 16.36
C ARG A 116 -10.65 -6.39 15.31
N ARG A 117 -10.39 -6.70 14.05
CA ARG A 117 -11.28 -6.39 12.94
C ARG A 117 -11.81 -7.70 12.38
N LEU A 118 -13.10 -7.73 12.05
CA LEU A 118 -13.68 -8.91 11.43
C LEU A 118 -13.04 -9.12 10.05
N PRO A 119 -12.68 -10.36 9.69
CA PRO A 119 -12.11 -10.63 8.38
C PRO A 119 -13.08 -10.22 7.27
N ALA A 120 -12.53 -9.85 6.11
CA ALA A 120 -13.34 -9.66 4.92
C ALA A 120 -14.12 -10.95 4.67
N GLN A 121 -15.44 -10.84 4.62
CA GLN A 121 -16.28 -11.97 4.27
C GLN A 121 -15.93 -12.34 2.83
N ALA A 122 -15.46 -13.57 2.60
CA ALA A 122 -15.24 -14.08 1.25
C ALA A 122 -16.61 -14.07 0.54
N GLY A 123 -16.82 -13.07 -0.30
CA GLY A 123 -18.03 -12.93 -1.08
C GLY A 123 -18.14 -14.08 -2.08
N ALA A 124 -19.33 -14.69 -2.09
CA ALA A 124 -19.80 -15.75 -2.97
C ALA A 124 -19.70 -15.43 -4.47
#